data_AF-A0A6J6FKR5-F1
#
_entry.id   AF-A0A6J6FKR5-F1
#
_cell.length_a   1.000
_cell.length_b   1.000
_cell.length_c   1.000
_cell.angle_alpha   90.00
_cell.angle_beta   90.00
_cell.angle_gamma   90.00
#
_symmetry.space_group_name_H-M   'P 1'
#
loop_
_entity.id
_entity.type
_entity.pdbx_description
1 polymer ?
#
loop_
_entity_poly.entity_id
_entity_poly.type
_entity_poly.pdbx_seq_one_letter_code
_entity_poly.pdbx_strand_id
1 'polypeptide(L)'
;MTSPPGSIRDTAADPWFTPVEAARLCGVSLDTIRRRIRAGQIPGALRRGEAPFGEWALPRSGLEAAGLYVDAAPSRYVPTIPAAELTELHAEVARWKERAEAAERLVDELRSEIAFNRRVVERLTAPERMVA
;
A
#
# COMPACT_ATOMS: atom_id res chain seq x y z
N MET A 1 -23.14 43.93 -21.40
CA MET A 1 -23.90 43.11 -20.41
C MET A 1 -24.76 42.17 -21.25
N THR A 2 -24.61 40.86 -21.32
CA THR A 2 -23.98 39.88 -20.43
C THR A 2 -23.82 38.59 -21.24
N SER A 3 -22.66 37.93 -21.17
CA SER A 3 -22.48 36.53 -21.59
C SER A 3 -21.42 35.91 -20.65
N PRO A 4 -21.37 34.59 -20.46
CA PRO A 4 -22.14 33.83 -19.45
C PRO A 4 -21.21 33.11 -18.45
N PRO A 5 -21.75 32.35 -17.47
CA PRO A 5 -21.06 31.11 -17.11
C PRO A 5 -22.07 29.98 -16.86
N GLY A 6 -22.53 29.36 -17.94
CA GLY A 6 -23.03 27.99 -17.88
C GLY A 6 -21.81 27.07 -17.78
N SER A 7 -21.37 26.84 -16.54
CA SER A 7 -20.21 26.03 -16.18
C SER A 7 -20.19 24.74 -17.01
N ILE A 8 -19.04 24.51 -17.63
CA ILE A 8 -18.57 23.22 -18.13
C ILE A 8 -18.86 22.21 -17.01
N ARG A 9 -19.91 21.40 -17.17
CA ARG A 9 -19.98 20.14 -16.43
C ARG A 9 -18.97 19.27 -17.13
N ASP A 10 -17.78 19.20 -16.52
CA ASP A 10 -16.74 18.26 -16.89
C ASP A 10 -17.38 16.95 -17.32
N THR A 11 -17.07 16.52 -18.54
CA THR A 11 -17.24 15.15 -19.02
C THR A 11 -16.22 14.25 -18.28
N ALA A 12 -16.17 14.35 -16.95
CA ALA A 12 -15.28 13.59 -16.10
C ALA A 12 -15.93 12.23 -15.84
N ALA A 13 -15.18 11.17 -16.12
CA ALA A 13 -15.57 9.79 -15.82
C ALA A 13 -16.14 9.67 -14.40
N ASP A 14 -17.22 8.90 -14.25
CA ASP A 14 -17.85 8.64 -12.95
C ASP A 14 -16.79 8.17 -11.94
N PRO A 15 -16.53 8.92 -10.85
CA PRO A 15 -15.45 8.59 -9.93
C PRO A 15 -15.71 7.25 -9.25
N TRP A 16 -14.64 6.46 -9.12
CA TRP A 16 -14.64 5.15 -8.49
C TRP A 16 -14.01 5.25 -7.10
N PHE A 17 -14.59 4.53 -6.15
CA PHE A 17 -14.17 4.50 -4.75
C PHE A 17 -13.92 3.08 -4.27
N THR A 18 -12.96 2.93 -3.37
CA THR A 18 -12.82 1.72 -2.55
C THR A 18 -13.96 1.65 -1.52
N PRO A 19 -14.22 0.49 -0.89
CA PRO A 19 -15.22 0.38 0.16
C PRO A 19 -14.94 1.28 1.36
N VAL A 20 -13.66 1.54 1.65
CA VAL A 20 -13.23 2.42 2.75
C VAL A 20 -13.54 3.87 2.44
N GLU A 21 -13.20 4.33 1.23
CA GLU A 21 -13.53 5.68 0.78
C GLU A 21 -15.04 5.91 0.70
N ALA A 22 -15.78 4.94 0.14
CA ALA A 22 -17.24 5.01 0.06
C ALA A 22 -17.89 5.08 1.44
N ALA A 23 -17.45 4.26 2.39
CA ALA A 23 -17.95 4.29 3.77
C ALA A 23 -17.79 5.69 4.38
N ARG A 24 -16.61 6.28 4.19
CA ARG A 24 -16.29 7.61 4.69
C ARG A 24 -17.10 8.71 4.01
N LEU A 25 -17.16 8.72 2.68
CA LEU A 25 -17.87 9.76 1.92
C LEU A 25 -19.38 9.71 2.13
N CYS A 26 -19.92 8.53 2.45
CA CYS A 26 -21.35 8.34 2.70
C CYS A 26 -21.73 8.41 4.19
N GLY A 27 -20.76 8.60 5.09
CA GLY A 27 -21.00 8.66 6.54
C GLY A 27 -21.51 7.35 7.15
N VAL A 28 -21.15 6.19 6.59
CA VAL A 28 -21.58 4.87 7.08
C VAL A 28 -20.39 3.99 7.46
N SER A 29 -20.63 2.91 8.21
CA SER A 29 -19.56 1.97 8.55
C SER A 29 -19.07 1.16 7.33
N LEU A 30 -17.80 0.76 7.35
CA LEU A 30 -17.23 -0.13 6.33
C LEU A 30 -18.01 -1.44 6.21
N ASP A 31 -18.47 -1.99 7.34
CA ASP A 31 -19.29 -3.19 7.36
C ASP A 31 -20.66 -3.00 6.68
N THR A 32 -21.23 -1.79 6.78
CA THR A 32 -22.45 -1.44 6.04
C THR A 32 -22.22 -1.49 4.54
N ILE A 33 -21.12 -0.89 4.06
CA ILE A 33 -20.75 -0.94 2.64
C ILE A 33 -20.50 -2.38 2.20
N ARG A 34 -19.69 -3.15 2.93
CA ARG A 34 -19.41 -4.56 2.61
C ARG A 34 -20.66 -5.41 2.57
N ARG A 35 -21.59 -5.21 3.51
CA ARG A 35 -22.89 -5.90 3.54
C ARG A 35 -23.71 -5.57 2.29
N ARG A 36 -23.78 -4.29 1.90
CA ARG A 36 -24.51 -3.85 0.70
C ARG A 36 -23.89 -4.40 -0.59
N ILE A 37 -22.55 -4.46 -0.68
CA ILE A 37 -21.84 -5.10 -1.81
C ILE A 37 -22.21 -6.58 -1.90
N ARG A 38 -22.10 -7.33 -0.79
CA ARG A 38 -22.44 -8.76 -0.74
C ARG A 38 -23.91 -9.03 -1.08
N ALA A 39 -24.79 -8.11 -0.72
CA ALA A 39 -26.21 -8.16 -1.04
C ALA A 39 -26.54 -7.68 -2.48
N GLY A 40 -25.54 -7.28 -3.27
CA GLY A 40 -25.75 -6.77 -4.64
C GLY A 40 -26.50 -5.43 -4.70
N GLN A 41 -26.52 -4.67 -3.61
CA GLN A 41 -27.32 -3.44 -3.46
C GLN A 41 -26.61 -2.19 -3.98
N ILE A 42 -25.38 -2.30 -4.47
CA ILE A 42 -24.62 -1.20 -5.07
C ILE A 42 -24.45 -1.51 -6.56
N PRO A 43 -25.29 -0.94 -7.44
CA PRO A 43 -25.19 -1.14 -8.87
C PRO A 43 -23.81 -0.74 -9.41
N GLY A 44 -23.27 -1.50 -10.37
CA GLY A 44 -21.98 -1.20 -10.98
C GLY A 44 -20.76 -1.46 -10.09
N ALA A 45 -20.94 -1.97 -8.86
CA ALA A 45 -19.84 -2.45 -8.04
C ALA A 45 -19.12 -3.60 -8.76
N LEU A 46 -17.80 -3.48 -8.90
CA LEU A 46 -16.97 -4.48 -9.58
C LEU A 46 -15.74 -4.80 -8.77
N ARG A 47 -15.17 -5.99 -9.00
CA ARG A 47 -13.94 -6.42 -8.35
C ARG A 47 -12.78 -6.24 -9.32
N ARG A 48 -11.81 -5.38 -8.98
CA ARG A 48 -10.58 -5.17 -9.76
C ARG A 48 -9.49 -6.11 -9.26
N GLY A 49 -8.88 -6.85 -10.17
CA GLY A 49 -7.81 -7.82 -9.87
C GLY A 49 -8.30 -9.26 -9.72
N GLU A 50 -7.35 -10.18 -9.64
CA GLU A 50 -7.63 -11.62 -9.58
C GLU A 50 -8.11 -12.04 -8.18
N ALA A 51 -9.09 -12.95 -8.14
CA ALA A 51 -9.50 -13.57 -6.89
C ALA A 51 -8.34 -14.42 -6.32
N PRO A 52 -8.14 -14.46 -4.99
CA PRO A 52 -8.98 -13.91 -3.93
C PRO A 52 -8.61 -12.50 -3.46
N PHE A 53 -7.65 -11.82 -4.10
CA PHE A 53 -7.09 -10.56 -3.64
C PHE A 53 -7.69 -9.31 -4.29
N GLY A 54 -8.56 -9.49 -5.30
CA GLY A 54 -9.19 -8.36 -5.98
C GLY A 54 -9.96 -7.44 -5.04
N GLU A 55 -9.78 -6.13 -5.24
CA GLU A 55 -10.40 -5.06 -4.45
C GLU A 55 -11.72 -4.63 -5.10
N TRP A 56 -12.72 -4.28 -4.28
CA TRP A 56 -13.97 -3.74 -4.80
C TRP A 56 -13.79 -2.29 -5.22
N ALA A 57 -14.30 -1.96 -6.40
CA ALA A 57 -14.41 -0.61 -6.92
C ALA A 57 -15.89 -0.28 -7.06
N LEU A 58 -16.31 0.85 -6.48
CA LEU A 58 -17.69 1.29 -6.38
C LEU A 58 -17.84 2.61 -7.13
N PRO A 59 -18.71 2.70 -8.14
CA PRO A 59 -18.96 3.96 -8.83
C PRO A 59 -19.82 4.89 -7.96
N ARG A 60 -19.62 6.21 -8.04
CA ARG A 60 -20.47 7.20 -7.35
C ARG A 60 -21.94 6.99 -7.68
N SER A 61 -22.27 6.83 -8.96
CA SER A 61 -23.65 6.60 -9.42
C SER A 61 -24.28 5.37 -8.74
N GLY A 62 -23.51 4.30 -8.54
CA GLY A 62 -23.94 3.10 -7.83
C GLY A 62 -24.20 3.33 -6.34
N LEU A 63 -23.35 4.13 -5.69
CA LEU A 63 -23.55 4.51 -4.29
C LEU A 63 -24.82 5.35 -4.14
N GLU A 64 -25.01 6.36 -4.99
CA GLU A 64 -26.18 7.24 -4.98
C GLU A 64 -27.47 6.47 -5.28
N ALA A 65 -27.45 5.54 -6.24
CA ALA A 65 -28.56 4.64 -6.53
C ALA A 65 -28.91 3.71 -5.35
N ALA A 66 -27.92 3.36 -4.53
CA ALA A 66 -28.12 2.62 -3.29
C ALA A 66 -28.63 3.50 -2.13
N GLY A 67 -28.94 4.78 -2.38
CA GLY A 67 -29.33 5.76 -1.38
C GLY A 67 -28.18 6.20 -0.47
N LEU A 68 -26.93 6.07 -0.92
CA LEU A 68 -25.75 6.58 -0.23
C LEU A 68 -25.28 7.86 -0.92
N TYR A 69 -25.41 8.99 -0.23
CA TYR A 69 -25.00 10.28 -0.77
C TYR A 69 -23.52 10.51 -0.52
N VAL A 70 -22.75 10.67 -1.59
CA VAL A 70 -21.31 10.88 -1.55
C VAL A 70 -21.03 12.38 -1.41
N ASP A 71 -20.54 12.82 -0.25
CA ASP A 71 -20.15 14.22 -0.06
C ASP A 71 -19.06 14.61 -1.09
N ALA A 72 -19.22 15.77 -1.73
CA ALA A 72 -18.42 16.19 -2.88
C ALA A 72 -17.04 16.72 -2.49
N ALA A 73 -16.81 17.00 -1.21
CA ALA A 73 -15.49 17.37 -0.74
C ALA A 73 -14.56 16.13 -0.86
N PRO A 74 -13.45 16.19 -1.64
CA PRO A 74 -12.43 15.16 -1.58
C PRO A 74 -11.82 15.23 -0.20
N SER A 75 -12.37 14.42 0.70
CA SER A 75 -11.97 14.44 2.08
C SER A 75 -10.54 13.92 2.10
N ARG A 76 -9.54 14.79 2.32
CA ARG A 76 -8.14 14.41 2.51
C ARG A 76 -8.06 13.60 3.80
N TYR A 77 -8.29 12.29 3.73
CA TYR A 77 -8.08 11.45 4.90
C TYR A 77 -6.58 11.41 5.13
N VAL A 78 -6.16 12.08 6.17
CA VAL A 78 -4.97 11.64 6.87
C VAL A 78 -5.52 10.74 7.97
N PRO A 79 -5.31 9.41 7.92
CA PRO A 79 -5.64 8.57 9.07
C PRO A 79 -5.00 9.20 10.30
N THR A 80 -5.83 9.58 11.27
CA THR A 80 -5.35 10.16 12.53
C THR A 80 -4.86 9.00 13.36
N ILE A 81 -3.58 8.66 13.17
CA ILE A 81 -2.89 7.72 14.04
C ILE A 81 -2.74 8.42 15.40
N PRO A 82 -3.22 7.82 16.50
CA PRO A 82 -2.96 8.36 17.84
C PRO A 82 -1.47 8.61 18.03
N ALA A 83 -1.09 9.73 18.66
CA ALA A 83 0.32 10.07 18.86
C ALA A 83 1.11 8.95 19.54
N ALA A 84 0.49 8.22 20.47
CA ALA A 84 1.08 7.07 21.14
C ALA A 84 1.41 5.91 20.17
N GLU A 85 0.49 5.57 19.27
CA GLU A 85 0.66 4.53 18.26
C GLU A 85 1.75 4.93 17.25
N LEU A 86 1.83 6.21 16.88
CA LEU A 86 2.90 6.73 16.04
C LEU A 86 4.27 6.65 16.75
N THR A 87 4.34 6.99 18.04
CA THR A 87 5.57 6.85 18.84
C THR A 87 6.00 5.38 18.93
N GLU A 88 5.06 4.47 19.13
CA GLU A 88 5.33 3.03 19.17
C GLU A 88 5.84 2.51 17.83
N LEU A 89 5.19 2.89 16.73
CA LEU A 89 5.61 2.50 15.38
C LEU A 89 7.00 3.05 15.04
N HIS A 90 7.31 4.30 15.43
CA HIS A 90 8.65 4.85 15.28
C HIS A 90 9.70 4.09 16.10
N ALA A 91 9.37 3.71 17.33
CA ALA A 91 10.25 2.90 18.16
C ALA A 91 10.47 1.50 17.56
N GLU A 92 9.44 0.92 16.96
CA GLU A 92 9.54 -0.36 16.26
C GLU A 92 10.42 -0.27 15.02
N VAL A 93 10.24 0.77 14.19
CA VAL A 93 11.09 1.03 13.03
C VAL A 93 12.55 1.21 13.45
N ALA A 94 12.81 1.92 14.56
CA ALA A 94 14.17 2.09 15.08
C ALA A 94 14.80 0.73 15.46
N ARG A 95 14.07 -0.12 16.20
CA ARG A 95 14.53 -1.48 16.54
C ARG A 95 14.82 -2.33 15.30
N TRP A 96 13.97 -2.25 14.28
CA TRP A 96 14.17 -2.99 13.05
C TRP A 96 15.41 -2.51 12.29
N LYS A 97 15.65 -1.20 12.24
CA LYS A 97 16.85 -0.63 11.60
C LYS A 97 18.13 -1.06 12.31
N GLU A 98 18.17 -0.97 13.64
CA GLU A 98 19.34 -1.40 14.43
C GLU A 98 19.66 -2.88 14.22
N ARG A 99 18.62 -3.72 14.17
CA ARG A 99 18.77 -5.17 13.89
C ARG A 99 19.28 -5.42 12.48
N ALA A 100 18.79 -4.69 11.49
CA ALA A 100 19.24 -4.82 10.10
C ALA A 100 20.71 -4.41 9.98
N GLU A 101 21.10 -3.26 10.54
CA GLU A 101 22.49 -2.79 10.53
C GLU A 101 23.46 -3.73 11.27
N ALA A 102 23.02 -4.37 12.35
CA ALA A 102 23.83 -5.39 13.04
C ALA A 102 23.99 -6.65 12.18
N ALA A 103 22.92 -7.10 11.52
CA ALA A 103 22.97 -8.26 10.63
C ALA A 103 23.85 -8.01 9.39
N GLU A 104 23.77 -6.82 8.80
CA GLU A 104 24.60 -6.43 7.65
C GLU A 104 26.09 -6.43 8.01
N ARG A 105 26.46 -5.87 9.17
CA ARG A 105 27.85 -5.93 9.66
C ARG A 105 28.37 -7.35 9.81
N LEU A 106 27.57 -8.26 10.38
CA LEU A 106 27.95 -9.67 10.52
C LEU A 106 28.12 -10.35 9.16
N VAL A 107 27.25 -10.05 8.20
CA VAL A 107 27.36 -10.60 6.84
C VAL A 107 28.65 -10.13 6.18
N ASP A 108 29.02 -8.87 6.32
CA ASP A 108 30.26 -8.33 5.74
C ASP A 108 31.52 -8.88 6.41
N GLU A 109 31.48 -9.10 7.72
CA GLU A 109 32.55 -9.78 8.46
C GLU A 109 32.72 -11.22 7.98
N LEU A 110 31.63 -12.00 7.92
CA LEU A 110 31.67 -13.39 7.44
C LEU A 110 32.11 -13.49 5.98
N ARG A 111 31.70 -12.55 5.12
CA ARG A 111 32.16 -12.49 3.73
C ARG A 111 33.66 -12.24 3.63
N SER A 112 34.16 -11.32 4.46
CA SER A 112 35.59 -11.01 4.56
C SER A 112 36.39 -12.23 5.01
N GLU A 113 35.90 -12.95 6.02
CA GLU A 113 36.53 -14.15 6.55
C GLU A 113 36.52 -15.30 5.52
N ILE A 114 35.39 -15.56 4.87
CA ILE A 114 35.30 -16.56 3.79
C ILE A 114 36.27 -16.23 2.64
N ALA A 115 36.34 -14.95 2.24
CA ALA A 115 37.25 -14.52 1.19
C ALA A 115 38.72 -14.72 1.59
N PHE A 116 39.07 -14.42 2.83
CA PHE A 116 40.41 -14.67 3.36
C PHE A 116 40.73 -16.17 3.38
N ASN A 117 39.84 -17.00 3.93
CA ASN A 117 40.01 -18.44 4.03
C ASN A 117 40.17 -19.09 2.65
N ARG A 118 39.39 -18.65 1.65
CA ARG A 118 39.55 -19.11 0.25
C ARG A 118 40.94 -18.83 -0.29
N ARG A 119 41.49 -17.62 -0.09
CA ARG A 119 42.85 -17.28 -0.54
C ARG A 119 43.92 -18.13 0.16
N VAL A 120 43.74 -18.43 1.44
CA VAL A 120 44.66 -19.29 2.20
C VAL A 120 44.63 -20.71 1.64
N VAL A 121 43.43 -21.27 1.45
CA VAL A 121 43.26 -22.60 0.84
C VAL A 121 43.89 -22.62 -0.54
N GLU A 122 43.58 -21.66 -1.41
CA GLU A 122 44.17 -21.56 -2.76
C GLU A 122 45.71 -21.55 -2.72
N ARG A 123 46.31 -20.84 -1.77
CA ARG A 123 47.77 -20.79 -1.60
C ARG A 123 48.35 -22.13 -1.14
N LEU A 124 47.67 -22.82 -0.23
CA LEU A 124 48.12 -24.11 0.31
C LEU A 124 47.88 -25.27 -0.66
N THR A 125 46.85 -25.18 -1.50
CA THR A 125 46.49 -26.20 -2.49
C THR A 125 47.07 -25.91 -3.88
N ALA A 126 47.70 -24.75 -4.08
CA ALA A 126 48.41 -24.46 -5.31
C ALA A 126 49.55 -25.48 -5.45
N PRO A 127 49.58 -26.31 -6.51
CA PRO A 127 50.71 -27.19 -6.75
C PRO A 127 51.96 -26.32 -6.84
N GLU A 128 53.02 -26.69 -6.12
CA GLU A 128 54.36 -26.12 -6.33
C GLU A 128 54.57 -26.10 -7.85
N ARG A 129 54.66 -24.90 -8.43
CA ARG A 129 54.94 -24.74 -9.85
C ARG A 129 56.28 -25.43 -10.05
N MET A 130 56.21 -26.65 -10.55
CA MET A 130 57.32 -27.51 -10.90
C MET A 130 58.18 -26.68 -11.86
N VAL A 131 59.25 -26.11 -11.31
CA VAL A 131 60.26 -25.37 -12.05
C VAL A 131 60.93 -26.41 -12.95
N ALA A 132 60.64 -26.33 -14.24
CA ALA A 132 61.36 -27.04 -15.29
C ALA A 132 62.57 -26.20 -15.73
#